data_AF-A0A7C6URG3-F1
#
_entry.id   AF-A0A7C6URG3-F1
#
_cell.length_a   1.000
_cell.length_b   1.000
_cell.length_c   1.000
_cell.angle_alpha   90.00
_cell.angle_beta   90.00
_cell.angle_gamma   90.00
#
_symmetry.space_group_name_H-M   'P 1'
#
loop_
_entity.id
_entity.type
_entity.pdbx_description
1 polymer ?
#
loop_
_entity_poly.entity_id
_entity_poly.type
_entity_poly.pdbx_seq_one_letter_code
_entity_poly.pdbx_strand_id
1 'polypeptide(L)'
;MKQSQKKDLIKRAIAQGDGVLRLLPAWVPRSFMLPGGRLKLARQDLYAFGKERGGIDERWIASTTKADNGPATTEDEGLSYILIETSAGYEKVLLKDAVEILGGELIGDELMEREGGWTVLCKLYDNIGAIPHHFHLTDEQAALVGQLGKPEAYYFPEQLNSIHHNTPYTYFGLNPEVTKDDVIRCLERWDEGDNGILELSRAYKIEPGMCWSLPAGILHA
;
A
#
# COMPACT_ATOMS: atom_id res chain seq x y z
N MET A 1 -12.71 22.75 -7.18
CA MET A 1 -12.14 23.21 -8.47
C MET A 1 -12.96 22.62 -9.61
N LYS A 2 -13.28 23.38 -10.66
CA LYS A 2 -14.02 22.85 -11.82
C LYS A 2 -13.16 21.87 -12.61
N GLN A 3 -13.77 20.89 -13.29
CA GLN A 3 -13.04 19.90 -14.10
C GLN A 3 -12.15 20.53 -15.18
N SER A 4 -12.61 21.61 -15.83
CA SER A 4 -11.82 22.35 -16.83
C SER A 4 -10.55 22.94 -16.22
N GLN A 5 -10.65 23.53 -15.03
CA GLN A 5 -9.51 24.08 -14.29
C GLN A 5 -8.52 22.98 -13.89
N LYS A 6 -9.01 21.82 -13.40
CA LYS A 6 -8.16 20.66 -13.11
C LYS A 6 -7.42 20.21 -14.37
N LYS A 7 -8.11 20.10 -15.52
CA LYS A 7 -7.52 19.72 -16.80
C LYS A 7 -6.36 20.64 -17.21
N ASP A 8 -6.56 21.95 -17.11
CA ASP A 8 -5.53 22.93 -17.46
C ASP A 8 -4.30 22.84 -16.53
N LEU A 9 -4.53 22.62 -15.23
CA LEU A 9 -3.46 22.40 -14.26
C LEU A 9 -2.68 21.11 -14.55
N ILE A 10 -3.36 20.01 -14.87
CA ILE A 10 -2.70 18.74 -15.18
C ILE A 10 -1.85 18.87 -16.44
N LYS A 11 -2.36 19.51 -17.50
CA LYS A 11 -1.59 19.77 -18.73
C LYS A 11 -0.35 20.62 -18.47
N ARG A 12 -0.48 21.63 -17.60
CA ARG A 12 0.68 22.41 -17.14
C ARG A 12 1.70 21.53 -16.42
N ALA A 13 1.27 20.66 -15.52
CA ALA A 13 2.16 19.77 -14.77
C ALA A 13 2.94 18.83 -15.70
N ILE A 14 2.25 18.25 -16.70
CA ILE A 14 2.87 17.43 -17.75
C ILE A 14 3.91 18.23 -18.52
N ALA A 15 3.57 19.44 -18.97
CA ALA A 15 4.50 20.30 -19.73
C ALA A 15 5.70 20.78 -18.89
N GLN A 16 5.50 21.11 -17.62
CA GLN A 16 6.58 21.55 -16.72
C GLN A 16 7.57 20.44 -16.38
N GLY A 17 7.09 19.19 -16.35
CA GLY A 17 7.89 18.03 -16.03
C GLY A 17 8.41 17.27 -17.24
N ASP A 18 8.20 17.77 -18.47
CA ASP A 18 8.48 17.06 -19.72
C ASP A 18 7.94 15.62 -19.71
N GLY A 19 6.70 15.45 -19.20
CA GLY A 19 6.04 14.15 -19.03
C GLY A 19 6.21 13.50 -17.65
N VAL A 20 7.07 14.02 -16.77
CA VAL A 20 7.28 13.49 -15.42
C VAL A 20 6.51 14.29 -14.37
N LEU A 21 5.54 13.67 -13.71
CA LEU A 21 4.75 14.31 -12.66
C LEU A 21 5.45 14.27 -11.29
N ARG A 22 5.49 15.42 -10.61
CA ARG A 22 5.97 15.50 -9.22
C ARG A 22 4.82 15.21 -8.26
N LEU A 23 4.98 14.15 -7.46
CA LEU A 23 3.94 13.72 -6.51
C LEU A 23 4.30 14.05 -5.07
N LEU A 24 3.32 14.53 -4.31
CA LEU A 24 3.42 14.65 -2.86
C LEU A 24 3.37 13.26 -2.21
N PRO A 25 4.10 13.02 -1.10
CA PRO A 25 4.00 11.76 -0.35
C PRO A 25 2.58 11.52 0.18
N ALA A 26 2.10 10.28 0.08
CA ALA A 26 0.86 9.84 0.70
C ALA A 26 1.17 8.93 1.90
N TRP A 27 0.97 9.44 3.11
CA TRP A 27 1.25 8.75 4.36
C TRP A 27 0.00 8.04 4.87
N VAL A 28 0.16 6.80 5.34
CA VAL A 28 -0.94 6.00 5.88
C VAL A 28 -0.54 5.44 7.24
N PRO A 29 -1.29 5.74 8.32
CA PRO A 29 -1.05 5.17 9.63
C PRO A 29 -1.81 3.86 9.85
N ARG A 30 -1.25 2.97 10.68
CA ARG A 30 -1.86 1.69 11.08
C ARG A 30 -1.95 1.58 12.59
N SER A 31 -3.16 1.37 13.10
CA SER A 31 -3.45 1.25 14.55
C SER A 31 -2.90 -0.03 15.19
N PHE A 32 -2.62 -1.05 14.38
CA PHE A 32 -2.17 -2.37 14.83
C PHE A 32 -0.69 -2.65 14.54
N MET A 33 0.04 -1.68 13.98
CA MET A 33 1.46 -1.81 13.64
C MET A 33 2.34 -0.81 14.37
N LEU A 34 3.61 -1.18 14.53
CA LEU A 34 4.65 -0.31 15.08
C LEU A 34 5.58 0.17 13.95
N PRO A 35 5.71 1.50 13.75
CA PRO A 35 6.49 2.06 12.65
C PRO A 35 7.99 1.86 12.87
N GLY A 36 8.71 1.46 11.83
CA GLY A 36 10.16 1.18 11.85
C GLY A 36 11.07 2.41 11.77
N GLY A 37 10.57 3.53 11.23
CA GLY A 37 11.33 4.79 11.11
C GLY A 37 12.22 4.90 9.85
N ARG A 38 12.14 3.97 8.91
CA ARG A 38 12.79 4.03 7.58
C ARG A 38 12.07 4.95 6.59
N LEU A 39 10.83 5.37 6.85
CA LEU A 39 10.11 6.34 6.00
C LEU A 39 10.68 7.77 6.01
N LYS A 40 11.76 8.02 6.78
CA LYS A 40 12.48 9.31 6.87
C LYS A 40 11.60 10.48 7.35
N LEU A 41 10.56 10.18 8.12
CA LEU A 41 9.78 11.19 8.85
C LEU A 41 10.61 11.74 10.01
N ALA A 42 10.32 12.96 10.44
CA ALA A 42 10.85 13.43 11.72
C ALA A 42 10.29 12.55 12.84
N ARG A 43 11.09 12.29 13.87
CA ARG A 43 10.72 11.33 14.94
C ARG A 43 9.40 11.69 15.63
N GLN A 44 9.13 12.98 15.81
CA GLN A 44 7.89 13.48 16.40
C GLN A 44 6.65 13.29 15.51
N ASP A 45 6.84 13.07 14.21
CA ASP A 45 5.76 12.96 13.23
C ASP A 45 5.33 11.50 12.98
N LEU A 46 6.02 10.52 13.57
CA LEU A 46 5.67 9.10 13.44
C LEU A 46 4.23 8.79 13.85
N TYR A 47 3.63 9.63 14.70
CA TYR A 47 2.24 9.53 15.15
C TYR A 47 1.45 10.82 14.85
N ALA A 48 1.76 11.52 13.74
CA ALA A 48 1.14 12.81 13.40
C ALA A 48 -0.40 12.75 13.25
N PHE A 49 -0.96 11.57 12.98
CA PHE A 49 -2.41 11.35 12.90
C PHE A 49 -3.05 11.06 14.27
N GLY A 50 -2.27 11.08 15.36
CA GLY A 50 -2.71 10.79 16.71
C GLY A 50 -2.61 9.31 17.09
N LYS A 51 -2.49 9.05 18.39
CA LYS A 51 -2.29 7.69 18.96
C LYS A 51 -3.33 6.68 18.46
N GLU A 52 -4.61 7.07 18.39
CA GLU A 52 -5.71 6.20 18.00
C GLU A 52 -5.63 5.74 16.53
N ARG A 53 -4.94 6.52 15.68
CA ARG A 53 -4.69 6.15 14.28
C ARG A 53 -3.47 5.24 14.13
N GLY A 54 -2.64 5.12 15.16
CA GLY A 54 -1.39 4.38 15.15
C GLY A 54 -0.23 5.13 14.50
N GLY A 55 0.87 4.42 14.27
CA GLY A 55 2.07 4.98 13.67
C GLY A 55 1.99 5.00 12.14
N ILE A 56 2.67 5.95 11.51
CA ILE A 56 2.87 5.99 10.06
C ILE A 56 3.93 4.95 9.69
N ASP A 57 3.49 3.85 9.12
CA ASP A 57 4.28 2.70 8.69
C ASP A 57 4.16 2.42 7.18
N GLU A 58 3.29 3.14 6.48
CA GLU A 58 3.09 3.03 5.03
C GLU A 58 3.27 4.38 4.32
N ARG A 59 4.00 4.34 3.20
CA ARG A 59 3.99 5.40 2.16
C ARG A 59 3.45 4.85 0.86
N TRP A 60 2.35 5.40 0.38
CA TRP A 60 1.77 5.01 -0.90
C TRP A 60 2.38 5.87 -2.02
N ILE A 61 2.74 5.21 -3.13
CA ILE A 61 3.50 5.80 -4.24
C ILE A 61 2.59 5.82 -5.47
N ALA A 62 2.36 7.00 -6.04
CA ALA A 62 1.49 7.18 -7.20
C ALA A 62 0.10 6.54 -7.03
N SER A 63 -0.47 6.69 -5.83
CA SER A 63 -1.73 6.05 -5.47
C SER A 63 -2.94 6.86 -5.92
N THR A 64 -3.85 6.17 -6.57
CA THR A 64 -5.24 6.59 -6.82
C THR A 64 -6.23 5.90 -5.89
N THR A 65 -5.74 5.02 -4.99
CA THR A 65 -6.53 4.26 -4.03
C THR A 65 -6.68 5.06 -2.74
N LYS A 66 -7.91 5.20 -2.25
CA LYS A 66 -8.19 5.75 -0.92
C LYS A 66 -8.02 4.66 0.13
N ALA A 67 -7.34 4.96 1.22
CA ALA A 67 -7.22 4.03 2.34
C ALA A 67 -8.58 3.77 2.99
N ASP A 68 -8.74 2.58 3.57
CA ASP A 68 -9.91 2.23 4.39
C ASP A 68 -9.39 1.72 5.75
N ASN A 69 -9.20 2.66 6.66
CA ASN A 69 -8.60 2.44 7.98
C ASN A 69 -9.62 2.69 9.10
N GLY A 70 -10.90 2.50 8.78
CA GLY A 70 -12.02 2.74 9.69
C GLY A 70 -12.51 4.20 9.73
N PRO A 71 -13.41 4.54 10.67
CA PRO A 71 -14.19 5.78 10.65
C PRO A 71 -13.37 7.08 10.70
N ALA A 72 -12.14 7.01 11.20
CA ALA A 72 -11.27 8.18 11.36
C ALA A 72 -10.36 8.43 10.15
N THR A 73 -10.47 7.62 9.09
CA THR A 73 -9.73 7.79 7.82
C THR A 73 -10.03 9.17 7.23
N THR A 74 -8.98 9.92 6.89
CA THR A 74 -9.14 11.27 6.32
C THR A 74 -9.66 11.23 4.87
N GLU A 75 -10.14 12.36 4.37
CA GLU A 75 -10.79 12.46 3.04
C GLU A 75 -9.92 11.88 1.92
N ASP A 76 -8.62 12.22 1.93
CA ASP A 76 -7.65 11.85 0.91
C ASP A 76 -6.55 10.90 1.41
N GLU A 77 -6.79 10.19 2.51
CA GLU A 77 -5.78 9.30 3.07
C GLU A 77 -5.33 8.24 2.05
N GLY A 78 -4.03 8.11 1.84
CA GLY A 78 -3.46 7.21 0.82
C GLY A 78 -3.50 7.72 -0.62
N LEU A 79 -4.18 8.84 -0.92
CA LEU A 79 -4.20 9.41 -2.27
C LEU A 79 -2.97 10.29 -2.54
N SER A 80 -2.36 10.11 -3.71
CA SER A 80 -1.26 10.97 -4.16
C SER A 80 -1.77 12.24 -4.83
N TYR A 81 -1.10 13.35 -4.54
CA TYR A 81 -1.34 14.64 -5.18
C TYR A 81 -0.22 14.97 -6.16
N ILE A 82 -0.56 15.48 -7.33
CA ILE A 82 0.38 16.12 -8.25
C ILE A 82 0.64 17.54 -7.74
N LEU A 83 1.91 17.89 -7.54
CA LEU A 83 2.36 19.23 -7.19
C LEU A 83 2.64 20.03 -8.47
N ILE A 84 2.06 21.23 -8.56
CA ILE A 84 2.06 22.03 -9.78
C ILE A 84 2.55 23.43 -9.44
N GLU A 85 3.59 23.88 -10.11
CA GLU A 85 4.13 25.22 -9.91
C GLU A 85 3.33 26.24 -10.75
N THR A 86 2.94 27.35 -10.15
CA THR A 86 2.20 28.42 -10.79
C THR A 86 2.88 29.76 -10.47
N SER A 87 2.51 30.81 -11.19
CA SER A 87 2.99 32.17 -10.88
C SER A 87 2.56 32.66 -9.50
N ALA A 88 1.56 32.04 -8.87
CA ALA A 88 1.05 32.40 -7.54
C ALA A 88 1.59 31.49 -6.41
N GLY A 89 2.48 30.55 -6.73
CA GLY A 89 2.98 29.53 -5.79
C GLY A 89 2.62 28.12 -6.26
N TYR A 90 2.28 27.22 -5.34
CA TYR A 90 1.99 25.83 -5.65
C TYR A 90 0.49 25.52 -5.60
N GLU A 91 0.04 24.77 -6.60
CA GLU A 91 -1.29 24.15 -6.64
C GLU A 91 -1.15 22.63 -6.57
N LYS A 92 -2.25 21.95 -6.21
CA LYS A 92 -2.29 20.48 -6.21
C LYS A 92 -3.58 19.92 -6.77
N VAL A 93 -3.48 18.79 -7.46
CA VAL A 93 -4.61 18.02 -8.00
C VAL A 93 -4.39 16.54 -7.64
N LEU A 94 -5.46 15.82 -7.27
CA LEU A 94 -5.33 14.38 -7.00
C LEU A 94 -4.89 13.65 -8.27
N LEU A 95 -3.96 12.69 -8.14
CA LEU A 95 -3.58 11.82 -9.24
C LEU A 95 -4.79 11.03 -9.76
N LYS A 96 -5.71 10.64 -8.87
CA LYS A 96 -6.99 10.01 -9.23
C LYS A 96 -7.79 10.86 -10.22
N ASP A 97 -8.00 12.15 -9.91
CA ASP A 97 -8.69 13.07 -10.81
C ASP A 97 -7.95 13.21 -12.14
N ALA A 98 -6.61 13.21 -12.11
CA ALA A 98 -5.81 13.36 -13.31
C ALA A 98 -5.95 12.16 -14.25
N VAL A 99 -5.95 10.94 -13.71
CA VAL A 99 -6.21 9.71 -14.47
C VAL A 99 -7.63 9.69 -15.02
N GLU A 100 -8.63 10.17 -14.27
CA GLU A 100 -10.01 10.26 -14.76
C GLU A 100 -10.19 11.28 -15.91
N ILE A 101 -9.47 12.40 -15.87
CA ILE A 101 -9.63 13.49 -16.84
C ILE A 101 -8.74 13.30 -18.08
N LEU A 102 -7.51 12.83 -17.90
CA LEU A 102 -6.47 12.72 -18.93
C LEU A 102 -5.80 11.34 -18.95
N GLY A 103 -6.51 10.28 -18.55
CA GLY A 103 -5.96 8.93 -18.46
C GLY A 103 -5.28 8.43 -19.72
N GLY A 104 -5.84 8.71 -20.90
CA GLY A 104 -5.22 8.36 -22.18
C GLY A 104 -3.83 8.99 -22.38
N GLU A 105 -3.66 10.24 -21.96
CA GLU A 105 -2.36 10.95 -22.01
C GLU A 105 -1.38 10.46 -20.93
N LEU A 106 -1.88 9.98 -19.78
CA LEU A 106 -1.07 9.62 -18.61
C LEU A 106 -0.66 8.15 -18.55
N ILE A 107 -1.57 7.24 -18.89
CA ILE A 107 -1.38 5.79 -18.78
C ILE A 107 -1.70 5.01 -20.06
N GLY A 108 -2.06 5.72 -21.13
CA GLY A 108 -2.37 5.15 -22.43
C GLY A 108 -3.84 4.77 -22.60
N ASP A 109 -4.33 4.93 -23.82
CA ASP A 109 -5.72 4.62 -24.18
C ASP A 109 -6.06 3.14 -23.99
N GLU A 110 -5.11 2.23 -24.29
CA GLU A 110 -5.32 0.78 -24.14
C GLU A 110 -5.62 0.40 -22.68
N LEU A 111 -4.86 0.94 -21.73
CA LEU A 111 -5.05 0.62 -20.31
C LEU A 111 -6.34 1.27 -19.77
N MET A 112 -6.65 2.49 -20.20
CA MET A 112 -7.92 3.14 -19.86
C MET A 112 -9.13 2.39 -20.41
N GLU A 113 -9.07 1.89 -21.65
CA GLU A 113 -10.16 1.11 -22.25
C GLU A 113 -10.32 -0.25 -21.57
N ARG A 114 -9.21 -0.94 -21.28
CA ARG A 114 -9.23 -2.28 -20.69
C ARG A 114 -9.61 -2.28 -19.20
N GLU A 115 -9.03 -1.37 -18.41
CA GLU A 115 -9.10 -1.41 -16.95
C GLU A 115 -9.86 -0.23 -16.34
N GLY A 116 -10.18 0.80 -17.14
CA GLY A 116 -10.89 1.99 -16.66
C GLY A 116 -10.03 2.94 -15.81
N GLY A 117 -8.74 2.66 -15.63
CA GLY A 117 -7.88 3.51 -14.81
C GLY A 117 -6.58 2.86 -14.35
N TRP A 118 -6.05 3.40 -13.26
CA TRP A 118 -4.80 2.98 -12.64
C TRP A 118 -4.98 1.67 -11.85
N THR A 119 -4.19 0.64 -12.15
CA THR A 119 -4.40 -0.72 -11.63
C THR A 119 -3.38 -1.19 -10.59
N VAL A 120 -2.38 -0.37 -10.27
CA VAL A 120 -1.32 -0.75 -9.33
C VAL A 120 -1.33 0.12 -8.08
N LEU A 121 -1.28 -0.50 -6.92
CA LEU A 121 -1.03 0.17 -5.65
C LEU A 121 0.39 -0.16 -5.19
N CYS A 122 1.30 0.81 -5.33
CA CYS A 122 2.67 0.66 -4.86
C CYS A 122 2.81 1.28 -3.45
N LYS A 123 3.49 0.56 -2.56
CA LYS A 123 3.66 0.96 -1.16
C LYS A 123 5.09 0.71 -0.71
N LEU A 124 5.58 1.59 0.15
CA LEU A 124 6.74 1.34 0.99
C LEU A 124 6.23 1.04 2.40
N TYR A 125 6.52 -0.17 2.86
CA TYR A 125 6.20 -0.65 4.21
C TYR A 125 7.39 -0.47 5.14
N ASP A 126 7.11 -0.05 6.37
CA ASP A 126 8.10 0.23 7.38
C ASP A 126 7.63 -0.20 8.77
N ASN A 127 7.70 -1.50 9.00
CA ASN A 127 7.29 -2.14 10.25
C ASN A 127 8.50 -2.61 11.05
N ILE A 128 8.40 -2.58 12.39
CA ILE A 128 9.40 -3.16 13.30
C ILE A 128 9.32 -4.70 13.32
N GLY A 129 8.13 -5.25 13.06
CA GLY A 129 7.85 -6.70 13.08
C GLY A 129 6.96 -7.13 11.92
N ALA A 130 6.62 -8.42 11.90
CA ALA A 130 5.70 -8.99 10.91
C ALA A 130 4.31 -8.35 11.00
N ILE A 131 3.63 -8.24 9.86
CA ILE A 131 2.22 -7.82 9.81
C ILE A 131 1.31 -9.00 10.22
N PRO A 132 0.03 -8.78 10.53
CA PRO A 132 -0.88 -9.88 10.84
C PRO A 132 -0.86 -10.96 9.74
N HIS A 133 -0.89 -12.22 10.13
CA HIS A 133 -0.95 -13.34 9.18
C HIS A 133 -2.28 -13.32 8.43
N HIS A 134 -2.22 -13.12 7.13
CA HIS A 134 -3.40 -12.84 6.30
C HIS A 134 -3.22 -13.43 4.91
N PHE A 135 -4.27 -13.40 4.10
CA PHE A 135 -4.19 -13.75 2.69
C PHE A 135 -5.07 -12.82 1.87
N HIS A 136 -4.82 -12.83 0.56
CA HIS A 136 -5.63 -12.10 -0.40
C HIS A 136 -6.50 -13.07 -1.18
N LEU A 137 -7.76 -12.69 -1.40
CA LEU A 137 -8.68 -13.49 -2.19
C LEU A 137 -8.18 -13.60 -3.63
N THR A 138 -8.32 -14.78 -4.22
CA THR A 138 -8.18 -14.99 -5.68
C THR A 138 -9.29 -14.24 -6.42
N ASP A 139 -9.17 -14.05 -7.74
CA ASP A 139 -10.21 -13.37 -8.53
C ASP A 139 -11.57 -14.07 -8.41
N GLU A 140 -11.61 -15.41 -8.41
CA GLU A 140 -12.84 -16.19 -8.23
C GLU A 140 -13.50 -15.89 -6.88
N GLN A 141 -12.71 -15.83 -5.80
CA GLN A 141 -13.21 -15.58 -4.45
C GLN A 141 -13.59 -14.12 -4.24
N ALA A 142 -12.80 -13.18 -4.77
CA ALA A 142 -13.05 -11.74 -4.66
C ALA A 142 -14.32 -11.33 -5.42
N ALA A 143 -14.61 -11.98 -6.56
CA ALA A 143 -15.84 -11.77 -7.31
C ALA A 143 -17.12 -12.03 -6.49
N LEU A 144 -17.07 -12.94 -5.51
CA LEU A 144 -18.19 -13.24 -4.61
C LEU A 144 -18.59 -12.04 -3.73
N VAL A 145 -17.69 -11.07 -3.56
CA VAL A 145 -17.92 -9.83 -2.80
C VAL A 145 -17.79 -8.58 -3.68
N GLY A 146 -17.77 -8.74 -5.00
CA GLY A 146 -17.67 -7.63 -5.96
C GLY A 146 -16.32 -6.91 -5.93
N GLN A 147 -15.25 -7.61 -5.56
CA GLN A 147 -13.88 -7.09 -5.52
C GLN A 147 -12.99 -7.82 -6.54
N LEU A 148 -11.81 -7.26 -6.80
CA LEU A 148 -10.77 -7.91 -7.59
C LEU A 148 -9.85 -8.74 -6.70
N GLY A 149 -9.23 -9.77 -7.27
CA GLY A 149 -8.13 -10.45 -6.61
C GLY A 149 -6.97 -9.49 -6.35
N LYS A 150 -6.15 -9.81 -5.35
CA LYS A 150 -5.03 -8.97 -4.95
C LYS A 150 -3.72 -9.77 -4.95
N PRO A 151 -3.17 -10.08 -6.14
CA PRO A 151 -1.81 -10.57 -6.24
C PRO A 151 -0.84 -9.46 -5.83
N GLU A 152 0.29 -9.84 -5.26
CA GLU A 152 1.30 -8.90 -4.80
C GLU A 152 2.70 -9.29 -5.29
N ALA A 153 3.61 -8.33 -5.20
CA ALA A 153 5.03 -8.56 -5.38
C ALA A 153 5.80 -7.74 -4.35
N TYR A 154 6.71 -8.39 -3.64
CA TYR A 154 7.54 -7.73 -2.64
C TYR A 154 8.93 -7.51 -3.21
N TYR A 155 9.49 -6.33 -2.92
CA TYR A 155 10.88 -6.03 -3.17
C TYR A 155 11.44 -5.33 -1.94
N PHE A 156 12.63 -5.75 -1.51
CA PHE A 156 13.34 -5.19 -0.36
C PHE A 156 14.50 -4.30 -0.84
N PRO A 157 14.26 -3.07 -1.33
CA PRO A 157 15.30 -2.22 -1.91
C PRO A 157 16.42 -1.91 -0.92
N GLU A 158 17.66 -2.14 -1.31
CA GLU A 158 18.86 -1.88 -0.48
C GLU A 158 18.93 -0.44 0.03
N GLN A 159 18.53 0.52 -0.81
CA GLN A 159 18.62 1.95 -0.53
C GLN A 159 17.59 2.44 0.50
N LEU A 160 16.54 1.66 0.74
CA LEU A 160 15.47 1.99 1.70
C LEU A 160 15.44 1.06 2.91
N ASN A 161 16.24 -0.01 2.90
CA ASN A 161 16.32 -1.02 3.96
C ASN A 161 17.67 -0.99 4.68
N SER A 162 18.10 0.21 5.11
CA SER A 162 19.39 0.40 5.80
C SER A 162 19.39 -0.01 7.27
N ILE A 163 18.22 -0.32 7.84
CA ILE A 163 18.05 -0.71 9.24
C ILE A 163 17.45 -2.12 9.28
N HIS A 164 18.12 -3.03 9.99
CA HIS A 164 17.58 -4.35 10.30
C HIS A 164 16.87 -4.29 11.66
N HIS A 165 15.55 -4.41 11.66
CA HIS A 165 14.75 -4.51 12.89
C HIS A 165 14.78 -5.94 13.47
N ASN A 166 14.08 -6.14 14.58
CA ASN A 166 14.20 -7.33 15.45
C ASN A 166 13.87 -8.67 14.76
N THR A 167 13.16 -8.65 13.64
CA THR A 167 12.71 -9.84 12.89
C THR A 167 12.70 -9.55 11.39
N PRO A 168 13.82 -9.75 10.67
CA PRO A 168 13.82 -9.69 9.21
C PRO A 168 13.35 -11.04 8.66
N TYR A 169 12.15 -11.47 9.03
CA TYR A 169 11.52 -12.67 8.49
C TYR A 169 10.16 -12.32 7.91
N THR A 170 9.81 -13.01 6.83
CA THR A 170 8.45 -13.01 6.27
C THR A 170 7.96 -14.44 6.22
N TYR A 171 6.65 -14.62 6.25
CA TYR A 171 6.02 -15.94 6.26
C TYR A 171 5.27 -16.13 4.94
N PHE A 172 5.47 -17.25 4.26
CA PHE A 172 4.77 -17.56 3.02
C PHE A 172 4.27 -19.01 3.02
N GLY A 173 2.95 -19.14 2.95
CA GLY A 173 2.25 -20.41 2.93
C GLY A 173 2.26 -21.14 4.27
N LEU A 174 1.52 -22.24 4.32
CA LEU A 174 1.56 -23.19 5.43
C LEU A 174 2.57 -24.30 5.11
N ASN A 175 3.09 -24.97 6.14
CA ASN A 175 3.93 -26.14 5.94
C ASN A 175 3.12 -27.28 5.26
N PRO A 176 3.73 -28.11 4.40
CA PRO A 176 3.00 -29.11 3.59
C PRO A 176 2.15 -30.12 4.38
N GLU A 177 2.52 -30.39 5.63
CA GLU A 177 1.84 -31.30 6.54
C GLU A 177 0.61 -30.69 7.23
N VAL A 178 0.43 -29.37 7.14
CA VAL A 178 -0.66 -28.66 7.82
C VAL A 178 -1.99 -29.02 7.20
N THR A 179 -2.92 -29.43 8.06
CA THR A 179 -4.29 -29.75 7.72
C THR A 179 -5.23 -28.56 7.97
N LYS A 180 -6.41 -28.59 7.36
CA LYS A 180 -7.46 -27.59 7.61
C LYS A 180 -7.88 -27.56 9.09
N ASP A 181 -7.90 -28.71 9.76
CA ASP A 181 -8.27 -28.81 11.16
C ASP A 181 -7.23 -28.14 12.07
N ASP A 182 -5.95 -28.16 11.70
CA ASP A 182 -4.91 -27.42 12.43
C ASP A 182 -5.18 -25.91 12.39
N VAL A 183 -5.51 -25.39 11.20
CA VAL A 183 -5.87 -23.98 11.00
C VAL A 183 -7.14 -23.63 11.78
N ILE A 184 -8.18 -24.48 11.73
CA ILE A 184 -9.42 -24.26 12.49
C ILE A 184 -9.13 -24.18 13.98
N ARG A 185 -8.29 -25.06 14.55
CA ARG A 185 -7.95 -25.02 15.98
C ARG A 185 -7.22 -23.74 16.38
N CYS A 186 -6.39 -23.17 15.50
CA CYS A 186 -5.85 -21.83 15.72
C CYS A 186 -6.97 -20.77 15.72
N LEU A 187 -7.89 -20.82 14.75
CA LEU A 187 -8.99 -19.87 14.68
C LEU A 187 -9.99 -19.98 15.85
N GLU A 188 -10.21 -21.18 16.41
CA GLU A 188 -11.03 -21.37 17.62
C GLU A 188 -10.46 -20.63 18.84
N ARG A 189 -9.14 -20.38 18.86
CA ARG A 189 -8.43 -19.64 19.91
C ARG A 189 -8.25 -18.16 19.60
N TRP A 190 -9.09 -17.59 18.72
CA TRP A 190 -8.98 -16.20 18.24
C TRP A 190 -8.83 -15.15 19.35
N ASP A 191 -9.64 -15.27 20.40
CA ASP A 191 -9.68 -14.31 21.51
C ASP A 191 -8.75 -14.68 22.69
N GLU A 192 -7.87 -15.68 22.53
CA GLU A 192 -6.97 -16.17 23.58
C GLU A 192 -5.54 -15.58 23.49
N GLY A 193 -5.33 -14.56 22.67
CA GLY A 193 -4.02 -13.95 22.42
C GLY A 193 -3.32 -14.58 21.22
N ASP A 194 -2.07 -15.02 21.38
CA ASP A 194 -1.37 -15.73 20.29
C ASP A 194 -2.00 -17.11 20.07
N ASN A 195 -2.67 -17.24 18.91
CA ASN A 195 -3.39 -18.43 18.52
C ASN A 195 -2.49 -19.51 17.89
N GLY A 196 -1.20 -19.23 17.70
CA GLY A 196 -0.20 -20.16 17.17
C GLY A 196 -0.25 -20.36 15.66
N ILE A 197 -0.99 -19.54 14.89
CA ILE A 197 -1.12 -19.75 13.44
C ILE A 197 0.21 -19.63 12.68
N LEU A 198 1.17 -18.83 13.19
CA LEU A 198 2.49 -18.70 12.57
C LEU A 198 3.35 -19.95 12.75
N GLU A 199 3.07 -20.79 13.74
CA GLU A 199 3.75 -22.10 13.92
C GLU A 199 3.40 -23.08 12.79
N LEU A 200 2.29 -22.83 12.08
CA LEU A 200 1.88 -23.59 10.90
C LEU A 200 2.58 -23.11 9.62
N SER A 201 3.39 -22.05 9.67
CA SER A 201 4.01 -21.43 8.51
C SER A 201 5.54 -21.55 8.53
N ARG A 202 6.15 -21.33 7.37
CA ARG A 202 7.61 -21.24 7.23
C ARG A 202 8.04 -19.79 7.22
N ALA A 203 9.00 -19.46 8.08
CA ALA A 203 9.70 -18.18 8.05
C ALA A 203 10.83 -18.19 7.01
N TYR A 204 10.89 -17.14 6.20
CA TYR A 204 11.95 -16.87 5.24
C TYR A 204 12.72 -15.64 5.71
N LYS A 205 14.04 -15.78 5.84
CA LYS A 205 14.92 -14.65 6.17
C LYS A 205 14.90 -13.65 5.02
N ILE A 206 14.66 -12.39 5.34
CA ILE A 206 14.68 -11.25 4.43
C ILE A 206 16.10 -10.72 4.34
N GLU A 207 16.61 -10.60 3.12
CA GLU A 207 17.84 -9.86 2.82
C GLU A 207 17.53 -8.73 1.84
N PRO A 208 18.14 -7.54 2.00
CA PRO A 208 18.03 -6.48 1.01
C PRO A 208 18.41 -6.98 -0.39
N GLY A 209 17.68 -6.52 -1.41
CA GLY A 209 17.78 -6.98 -2.79
C GLY A 209 16.84 -8.14 -3.13
N MET A 210 16.27 -8.85 -2.15
CA MET A 210 15.32 -9.93 -2.42
C MET A 210 14.00 -9.42 -3.00
N CYS A 211 13.39 -10.25 -3.86
CA CYS A 211 12.06 -10.03 -4.39
C CYS A 211 11.21 -11.31 -4.36
N TRP A 212 9.90 -11.16 -4.26
CA TRP A 212 8.96 -12.27 -4.21
C TRP A 212 7.74 -12.03 -5.12
N SER A 213 7.47 -13.02 -5.96
CA SER A 213 6.17 -13.34 -6.57
C SER A 213 5.14 -13.80 -5.55
N LEU A 214 4.10 -13.04 -5.19
CA LEU A 214 3.07 -13.50 -4.26
C LEU A 214 1.68 -13.56 -4.91
N PRO A 215 1.31 -14.70 -5.52
CA PRO A 215 -0.04 -14.93 -5.97
C PRO A 215 -1.08 -14.77 -4.86
N ALA A 216 -2.29 -14.33 -5.23
CA ALA A 216 -3.43 -14.37 -4.33
C ALA A 216 -3.73 -15.80 -3.87
N GLY A 217 -4.31 -15.95 -2.69
CA GLY A 217 -4.65 -17.24 -2.07
C GLY A 217 -3.56 -17.81 -1.15
N ILE A 218 -2.40 -17.18 -1.05
CA ILE A 218 -1.30 -17.61 -0.16
C ILE A 218 -1.40 -16.86 1.18
N LEU A 219 -1.39 -17.60 2.29
CA LEU A 219 -1.25 -17.03 3.64
C LEU A 219 0.17 -16.47 3.84
N HIS A 220 0.28 -15.26 4.38
CA HIS A 220 1.56 -14.57 4.54
C HIS A 220 1.55 -13.47 5.61
N ALA A 221 2.75 -13.07 6.04
CA ALA A 221 3.02 -12.05 7.07
C ALA A 221 4.39 -11.39 6.91
#